data_AF-A0A2E9U3R4-F1
#
_entry.id   AF-A0A2E9U3R4-F1
#
_cell.length_a   1.000
_cell.length_b   1.000
_cell.length_c   1.000
_cell.angle_alpha   90.00
_cell.angle_beta   90.00
_cell.angle_gamma   90.00
#
_symmetry.space_group_name_H-M   'P 1'
#
loop_
_entity.id
_entity.type
_entity.pdbx_description
1 polymer ?
#
loop_
_entity_poly.entity_id
_entity_poly.type
_entity_poly.pdbx_seq_one_letter_code
_entity_poly.pdbx_strand_id
1 'polypeptide(L)'
;MASEKKEVAGKRNELLSRIILTKLKTIRKEKFGPKSIDKFSLTIRVFLLRYLNLNYEFTLDELVDELNKRKISKKLSKRIVAILDLITKVVYENKKISKEEFISLLEEAEGVINLATGKAEKKSEKEEKIEIKKGPLFSFLHKFGAVKTKEEKESIKRIKETEEKKIVEEEKKRLEEEKKKELERKKELKQREKFSKQNGEDKNKLEEIMRQRKLEKAKTLEPVPGVEGKTDKIELIKKKIDGAKAMMHELNLDGAKRTYTEIIKIYISLEPREQAGVYKDIMDLYYERKNKEKVNRVE
;
A
#
# COMPACT_ATOMS: atom_id res chain seq x y z
N MET A 1 -13.30 15.89 -25.12
CA MET A 1 -12.12 16.17 -24.25
C MET A 1 -12.44 16.40 -22.77
N ALA A 2 -13.19 17.44 -22.37
CA ALA A 2 -13.44 17.68 -20.93
C ALA A 2 -14.33 16.61 -20.26
N SER A 3 -15.30 16.07 -21.00
CA SER A 3 -16.15 14.94 -20.57
C SER A 3 -15.36 13.65 -20.40
N GLU A 4 -14.51 13.30 -21.37
CA GLU A 4 -13.66 12.10 -21.33
C GLU A 4 -12.67 12.12 -20.16
N LYS A 5 -12.03 13.27 -19.90
CA LYS A 5 -11.13 13.42 -18.74
C LYS A 5 -11.86 13.20 -17.41
N LYS A 6 -13.12 13.64 -17.29
CA LYS A 6 -13.95 13.41 -16.09
C LYS A 6 -14.33 11.93 -15.96
N GLU A 7 -14.69 11.26 -17.05
CA GLU A 7 -15.06 9.85 -17.03
C GLU A 7 -13.88 8.94 -16.62
N VAL A 8 -12.69 9.20 -17.17
CA VAL A 8 -11.47 8.47 -16.82
C VAL A 8 -11.11 8.67 -15.35
N ALA A 9 -11.22 9.90 -14.84
CA ALA A 9 -10.99 10.19 -13.42
C ALA A 9 -12.00 9.46 -12.51
N GLY A 10 -13.27 9.39 -12.91
CA GLY A 10 -14.32 8.65 -12.21
C GLY A 10 -14.00 7.16 -12.09
N LYS A 11 -13.66 6.50 -13.21
CA LYS A 11 -13.27 5.09 -13.25
C LYS A 11 -12.04 4.80 -12.37
N ARG A 12 -11.02 5.66 -12.42
CA ARG A 12 -9.82 5.56 -11.58
C ARG A 12 -10.17 5.65 -10.09
N ASN A 13 -11.02 6.60 -9.70
CA ASN A 13 -11.44 6.78 -8.31
C ASN A 13 -12.29 5.62 -7.80
N GLU A 14 -13.15 5.04 -8.65
CA GLU A 14 -13.95 3.87 -8.29
C GLU A 14 -13.08 2.64 -8.00
N LEU A 15 -12.08 2.39 -8.87
CA LEU A 15 -11.11 1.31 -8.69
C LEU A 15 -10.28 1.52 -7.42
N LEU A 16 -9.79 2.74 -7.18
CA LEU A 16 -9.07 3.10 -5.97
C LEU A 16 -9.92 2.82 -4.72
N SER A 17 -11.16 3.29 -4.69
CA SER A 17 -12.11 3.03 -3.60
C SER A 17 -12.28 1.53 -3.35
N ARG A 18 -12.49 0.73 -4.41
CA ARG A 18 -12.68 -0.72 -4.27
C ARG A 18 -11.47 -1.41 -3.63
N ILE A 19 -10.27 -1.06 -4.08
CA ILE A 19 -9.01 -1.62 -3.55
C ILE A 19 -8.84 -1.26 -2.08
N ILE A 20 -9.01 0.02 -1.73
CA ILE A 20 -8.81 0.51 -0.36
C ILE A 20 -9.87 -0.08 0.59
N LEU A 21 -11.14 -0.09 0.21
CA LEU A 21 -12.21 -0.69 1.03
C LEU A 21 -11.98 -2.18 1.25
N THR A 22 -11.46 -2.90 0.26
CA THR A 22 -11.09 -4.32 0.42
C THR A 22 -9.99 -4.47 1.47
N LYS A 23 -8.96 -3.62 1.43
CA LYS A 23 -7.89 -3.63 2.44
C LYS A 23 -8.41 -3.29 3.84
N LEU A 24 -9.29 -2.30 3.99
CA LEU A 24 -9.90 -1.97 5.28
C LEU A 24 -10.70 -3.14 5.85
N LYS A 25 -11.46 -3.87 5.01
CA LYS A 25 -12.16 -5.09 5.43
C LYS A 25 -11.21 -6.19 5.87
N THR A 26 -10.08 -6.37 5.19
CA THR A 26 -9.05 -7.31 5.62
C THR A 26 -8.49 -6.92 6.99
N ILE A 27 -8.11 -5.65 7.17
CA ILE A 27 -7.58 -5.14 8.44
C ILE A 27 -8.59 -5.32 9.58
N ARG A 28 -9.89 -5.09 9.32
CA ARG A 28 -10.96 -5.29 10.33
C ARG A 28 -11.03 -6.73 10.84
N LYS A 29 -10.72 -7.72 10.00
CA LYS A 29 -10.74 -9.14 10.36
C LYS A 29 -9.47 -9.60 11.08
N GLU A 30 -8.38 -8.85 10.98
CA GLU A 30 -7.13 -9.19 11.64
C GLU A 30 -7.24 -9.00 13.17
N LYS A 31 -6.38 -9.71 13.92
CA LYS A 31 -6.28 -9.51 15.37
C LYS A 31 -5.84 -8.07 15.65
N PHE A 32 -6.63 -7.36 16.46
CA PHE A 32 -6.34 -6.01 16.89
C PHE A 32 -4.99 -5.92 17.63
N GLY A 33 -4.14 -4.98 17.21
CA GLY A 33 -2.86 -4.67 17.84
C GLY A 33 -2.09 -3.59 17.07
N PRO A 34 -0.84 -3.28 17.46
CA PRO A 34 -0.04 -2.23 16.80
C PRO A 34 0.09 -2.42 15.28
N LYS A 35 0.33 -3.66 14.84
CA LYS A 35 0.44 -3.99 13.40
C LYS A 35 -0.81 -3.66 12.59
N SER A 36 -2.02 -3.83 13.15
CA SER A 36 -3.26 -3.49 12.43
C SER A 36 -3.43 -1.97 12.31
N ILE A 37 -2.98 -1.21 13.31
CA ILE A 37 -2.98 0.25 13.30
C ILE A 37 -2.00 0.78 12.26
N ASP A 38 -0.80 0.22 12.17
CA ASP A 38 0.19 0.60 11.15
C ASP A 38 -0.32 0.35 9.73
N LYS A 39 -0.89 -0.85 9.49
CA LYS A 39 -1.53 -1.19 8.21
C LYS A 39 -2.67 -0.24 7.86
N PHE A 40 -3.48 0.13 8.85
CA PHE A 40 -4.55 1.10 8.68
C PHE A 40 -4.00 2.48 8.30
N SER A 41 -3.05 3.01 9.08
CA SER A 41 -2.38 4.29 8.83
C SER A 41 -1.81 4.37 7.41
N LEU A 42 -1.05 3.34 7.01
CA LEU A 42 -0.49 3.26 5.66
C LEU A 42 -1.58 3.21 4.59
N THR A 43 -2.66 2.44 4.81
CA THR A 43 -3.77 2.32 3.86
C THR A 43 -4.47 3.66 3.62
N ILE A 44 -4.69 4.45 4.67
CA ILE A 44 -5.29 5.79 4.57
C ILE A 44 -4.34 6.77 3.88
N ARG A 45 -3.05 6.78 4.23
CA ARG A 45 -2.06 7.63 3.56
C ARG A 45 -1.98 7.33 2.07
N VAL A 46 -1.90 6.05 1.69
CA VAL A 46 -1.89 5.61 0.30
C VAL A 46 -3.15 6.04 -0.45
N PHE A 47 -4.32 5.92 0.18
CA PHE A 47 -5.57 6.40 -0.41
C PHE A 47 -5.49 7.91 -0.72
N LEU A 48 -5.08 8.72 0.25
CA LEU A 48 -5.00 10.18 0.09
C LEU A 48 -3.96 10.60 -0.95
N LEU A 49 -2.77 9.98 -0.96
CA LEU A 49 -1.75 10.21 -2.00
C LEU A 49 -2.33 9.98 -3.40
N ARG A 50 -3.08 8.90 -3.58
CA ARG A 50 -3.65 8.55 -4.89
C ARG A 50 -4.87 9.39 -5.26
N TYR A 51 -5.73 9.70 -4.30
CA TYR A 51 -6.94 10.50 -4.47
C TYR A 51 -6.60 11.96 -4.80
N LEU A 52 -5.65 12.53 -4.07
CA LEU A 52 -5.15 13.89 -4.29
C LEU A 52 -4.02 13.92 -5.32
N ASN A 53 -3.62 12.79 -5.91
CA ASN A 53 -2.54 12.73 -6.90
C ASN A 53 -1.24 13.42 -6.44
N LEU A 54 -0.85 13.17 -5.18
CA LEU A 54 0.39 13.64 -4.59
C LEU A 54 1.50 12.63 -4.88
N ASN A 55 2.70 13.14 -5.15
CA ASN A 55 3.90 12.36 -5.47
C ASN A 55 5.01 12.51 -4.41
N TYR A 56 4.65 12.96 -3.22
CA TYR A 56 5.49 13.19 -2.05
C TYR A 56 4.76 12.73 -0.78
N GLU A 57 5.50 12.43 0.28
CA GLU A 57 4.92 12.18 1.61
C GLU A 57 4.55 13.50 2.26
N PHE A 58 3.39 13.58 2.90
CA PHE A 58 2.87 14.82 3.46
C PHE A 58 2.79 14.81 5.00
N THR A 59 2.93 15.98 5.60
CA THR A 59 2.54 16.29 6.98
C THR A 59 1.03 16.58 7.07
N LEU A 60 0.50 16.71 8.29
CA LEU A 60 -0.92 17.03 8.48
C LEU A 60 -1.25 18.43 7.93
N ASP A 61 -0.37 19.40 8.15
CA ASP A 61 -0.57 20.80 7.71
C ASP A 61 -0.53 20.91 6.18
N GLU A 62 0.46 20.28 5.53
CA GLU A 62 0.56 20.23 4.06
C GLU A 62 -0.68 19.59 3.42
N LEU A 63 -1.26 18.57 4.07
CA LEU A 63 -2.48 17.96 3.60
C LEU A 63 -3.67 18.91 3.69
N VAL A 64 -3.80 19.67 4.79
CA VAL A 64 -4.88 20.66 4.95
C VAL A 64 -4.82 21.67 3.80
N ASP A 65 -3.64 22.16 3.47
CA ASP A 65 -3.43 23.09 2.36
C ASP A 65 -3.81 22.47 1.00
N GLU A 66 -3.39 21.23 0.74
CA GLU A 66 -3.76 20.51 -0.49
C GLU A 66 -5.27 20.24 -0.59
N LEU A 67 -5.95 19.94 0.53
CA LEU A 67 -7.41 19.77 0.58
C LEU A 67 -8.14 21.09 0.25
N ASN A 68 -7.64 22.21 0.78
CA ASN A 68 -8.17 23.55 0.51
C ASN A 68 -7.97 23.95 -0.95
N LYS A 69 -6.76 23.76 -1.49
CA LYS A 69 -6.39 24.04 -2.88
C LYS A 69 -7.27 23.29 -3.88
N ARG A 70 -7.63 22.04 -3.56
CA ARG A 70 -8.49 21.18 -4.41
C ARG A 70 -9.98 21.44 -4.24
N LYS A 71 -10.36 22.43 -3.43
CA LYS A 71 -11.76 22.79 -3.15
C LYS A 71 -12.58 21.59 -2.67
N ILE A 72 -11.96 20.70 -1.89
CA ILE A 72 -12.66 19.59 -1.25
C ILE A 72 -13.71 20.16 -0.29
N SER A 73 -14.88 19.53 -0.20
CA SER A 73 -15.94 20.02 0.69
C SER A 73 -15.45 20.10 2.14
N LYS A 74 -15.78 21.19 2.85
CA LYS A 74 -15.36 21.42 4.24
C LYS A 74 -15.71 20.23 5.15
N LYS A 75 -16.85 19.58 4.91
CA LYS A 75 -17.31 18.38 5.62
C LYS A 75 -16.35 17.20 5.42
N LEU A 76 -15.97 16.91 4.18
CA LEU A 76 -15.03 15.83 3.87
C LEU A 76 -13.63 16.14 4.41
N SER A 77 -13.15 17.37 4.22
CA SER A 77 -11.85 17.82 4.72
C SER A 77 -11.72 17.63 6.24
N LYS A 78 -12.71 18.10 7.02
CA LYS A 78 -12.74 17.91 8.48
C LYS A 78 -12.64 16.45 8.91
N ARG A 79 -13.34 15.53 8.21
CA ARG A 79 -13.31 14.10 8.53
C ARG A 79 -11.95 13.47 8.22
N ILE A 80 -11.34 13.84 7.08
CA ILE A 80 -9.99 13.39 6.71
C ILE A 80 -8.97 13.82 7.78
N VAL A 81 -9.01 15.09 8.17
CA VAL A 81 -8.10 15.65 9.19
C VAL A 81 -8.29 14.96 10.53
N ALA A 82 -9.54 14.74 10.97
CA ALA A 82 -9.83 14.05 12.23
C ALA A 82 -9.27 12.62 12.28
N ILE A 83 -9.38 11.86 11.18
CA ILE A 83 -8.80 10.51 11.08
C ILE A 83 -7.27 10.57 11.23
N LEU A 84 -6.62 11.51 10.55
CA LEU A 84 -5.15 11.60 10.54
C LEU A 84 -4.58 12.15 11.84
N ASP A 85 -5.24 13.10 12.47
CA ASP A 85 -4.90 13.57 13.81
C ASP A 85 -4.93 12.41 14.81
N LEU A 86 -6.00 11.59 14.77
CA LEU A 86 -6.09 10.41 15.63
C LEU A 86 -4.99 9.38 15.33
N ILE A 87 -4.72 9.10 14.05
CA ILE A 87 -3.61 8.22 13.65
C ILE A 87 -2.28 8.76 14.21
N THR A 88 -2.05 10.07 14.12
CA THR A 88 -0.81 10.71 14.58
C THR A 88 -0.63 10.52 16.07
N LYS A 89 -1.68 10.78 16.86
CA LYS A 89 -1.69 10.58 18.32
C LYS A 89 -1.43 9.12 18.71
N VAL A 90 -2.03 8.18 17.99
CA VAL A 90 -1.85 6.75 18.30
C VAL A 90 -0.45 6.28 17.94
N VAL A 91 0.07 6.65 16.77
CA VAL A 91 1.34 6.13 16.24
C VAL A 91 2.56 6.83 16.85
N TYR A 92 2.52 8.15 17.01
CA TYR A 92 3.69 8.93 17.43
C TYR A 92 3.64 9.38 18.89
N GLU A 93 2.43 9.60 19.44
CA GLU A 93 2.27 10.01 20.85
C GLU A 93 1.93 8.81 21.77
N ASN A 94 2.00 7.58 21.25
CA ASN A 94 1.70 6.34 21.98
C ASN A 94 0.32 6.32 22.65
N LYS A 95 -0.65 7.07 22.10
CA LYS A 95 -2.02 7.07 22.62
C LYS A 95 -2.62 5.67 22.48
N LYS A 96 -3.04 5.09 23.60
CA LYS A 96 -3.77 3.81 23.60
C LYS A 96 -5.17 4.02 23.00
N ILE A 97 -5.55 3.11 22.11
CA ILE A 97 -6.87 3.05 21.49
C ILE A 97 -7.48 1.67 21.78
N SER A 98 -8.77 1.63 22.09
CA SER A 98 -9.51 0.38 22.28
C SER A 98 -9.81 -0.29 20.93
N LYS A 99 -10.18 -1.57 20.97
CA LYS A 99 -10.60 -2.30 19.76
C LYS A 99 -11.85 -1.65 19.14
N GLU A 100 -12.80 -1.22 19.97
CA GLU A 100 -14.06 -0.59 19.56
C GLU A 100 -13.80 0.77 18.91
N GLU A 101 -12.92 1.58 19.50
CA GLU A 101 -12.48 2.86 18.92
C GLU A 101 -11.79 2.66 17.57
N PHE A 102 -10.94 1.63 17.44
CA PHE A 102 -10.32 1.29 16.17
C PHE A 102 -11.32 0.82 15.12
N ILE A 103 -12.36 0.06 15.50
CA ILE A 103 -13.44 -0.33 14.59
C ILE A 103 -14.23 0.90 14.12
N SER A 104 -14.59 1.81 15.02
CA SER A 104 -15.25 3.07 14.65
C SER A 104 -14.39 3.91 13.69
N LEU A 105 -13.06 3.92 13.90
CA LEU A 105 -12.13 4.61 13.02
C LEU A 105 -12.08 3.99 11.61
N LEU A 106 -12.14 2.66 11.51
CA LEU A 106 -12.25 1.96 10.22
C LEU A 106 -13.55 2.31 9.48
N GLU A 107 -14.69 2.34 10.18
CA GLU A 107 -15.98 2.71 9.60
C GLU A 107 -16.01 4.17 9.12
N GLU A 108 -15.43 5.08 9.90
CA GLU A 108 -15.31 6.48 9.54
C GLU A 108 -14.45 6.67 8.29
N ALA A 109 -13.34 5.94 8.18
CA ALA A 109 -12.52 5.90 6.98
C ALA A 109 -13.27 5.37 5.76
N GLU A 110 -14.06 4.30 5.91
CA GLU A 110 -14.94 3.80 4.82
C GLU A 110 -15.92 4.88 4.37
N GLY A 111 -16.51 5.62 5.32
CA GLY A 111 -17.39 6.75 5.04
C GLY A 111 -16.70 7.89 4.28
N VAL A 112 -15.48 8.24 4.69
CA VAL A 112 -14.65 9.26 4.01
C VAL A 112 -14.31 8.83 2.57
N ILE A 113 -13.93 7.57 2.35
CA ILE A 113 -13.60 7.06 1.02
C ILE A 113 -14.83 7.07 0.11
N ASN A 114 -15.98 6.65 0.61
CA ASN A 114 -17.23 6.65 -0.16
C ASN A 114 -17.68 8.06 -0.53
N LEU A 115 -17.53 9.03 0.39
CA LEU A 115 -17.83 10.44 0.15
C LEU A 115 -16.87 11.05 -0.88
N ALA A 116 -15.56 10.81 -0.71
CA ALA A 116 -14.52 11.31 -1.59
C ALA A 116 -14.64 10.81 -3.04
N THR A 117 -15.15 9.58 -3.22
CA THR A 117 -15.27 8.94 -4.55
C THR A 117 -16.67 9.02 -5.15
N GLY A 118 -17.59 9.78 -4.56
CA GLY A 118 -18.94 10.00 -5.09
C GLY A 118 -19.87 8.79 -5.02
N LYS A 119 -19.52 7.75 -4.23
CA LYS A 119 -20.38 6.58 -4.02
C LYS A 119 -21.52 6.86 -3.03
N ALA A 120 -21.36 7.83 -2.15
CA ALA A 120 -22.36 8.20 -1.15
C ALA A 120 -23.63 8.79 -1.79
N GLU A 121 -23.48 9.63 -2.83
CA GLU A 121 -24.60 10.34 -3.46
C GLU A 121 -25.61 9.39 -4.13
N LYS A 122 -25.17 8.23 -4.65
CA LYS A 122 -26.07 7.25 -5.27
C LYS A 122 -26.92 6.44 -4.28
N LYS A 123 -26.58 6.45 -2.98
CA LYS A 123 -27.36 5.80 -1.93
C LYS A 123 -28.17 6.78 -1.08
N SER A 124 -27.73 8.04 -0.96
CA SER A 124 -28.33 9.00 -0.03
C SER A 124 -29.65 9.60 -0.49
N GLU A 125 -29.99 9.66 -1.78
CA GLU A 125 -31.30 10.21 -2.21
C GLU A 125 -32.51 9.37 -1.74
N LYS A 126 -32.32 8.10 -1.37
CA LYS A 126 -33.36 7.26 -0.74
C LYS A 126 -33.26 7.15 0.78
N GLU A 127 -32.18 7.65 1.40
CA GLU A 127 -31.90 7.45 2.83
C GLU A 127 -31.68 8.78 3.60
N GLU A 128 -31.79 9.96 2.97
CA GLU A 128 -31.59 11.27 3.64
C GLU A 128 -32.70 11.71 4.61
N LYS A 129 -33.60 10.79 5.02
CA LYS A 129 -34.38 10.93 6.27
C LYS A 129 -33.88 10.02 7.39
N ILE A 130 -32.72 9.39 7.23
CA ILE A 130 -31.98 8.85 8.37
C ILE A 130 -31.20 10.03 8.95
N GLU A 131 -31.90 10.72 9.85
CA GLU A 131 -31.34 11.60 10.86
C GLU A 131 -29.94 11.09 11.21
N ILE A 132 -28.91 11.91 10.99
CA ILE A 132 -27.51 11.57 11.22
C ILE A 132 -27.38 11.24 12.71
N LYS A 133 -27.64 9.98 13.07
CA LYS A 133 -27.44 9.45 14.41
C LYS A 133 -25.98 9.68 14.68
N LYS A 134 -25.72 10.60 15.61
CA LYS A 134 -24.39 10.98 16.08
C LYS A 134 -23.64 9.70 16.47
N GLY A 135 -22.88 9.16 15.52
CA GLY A 135 -22.13 7.93 15.71
C GLY A 135 -21.14 8.09 16.87
N PRO A 136 -20.62 6.99 17.41
CA PRO A 136 -19.73 6.99 18.57
C PRO A 136 -18.56 7.99 18.46
N LEU A 137 -18.05 8.27 17.26
CA LEU A 137 -17.04 9.31 17.01
C LEU A 137 -17.49 10.75 17.28
N PHE A 138 -18.76 11.11 17.01
CA PHE A 138 -19.32 12.40 17.44
C PHE A 138 -19.63 12.41 18.93
N SER A 139 -19.99 11.27 19.52
CA SER A 139 -20.15 11.15 20.98
C SER A 139 -18.82 11.26 21.74
N PHE A 140 -17.71 10.88 21.11
CA PHE A 140 -16.37 11.01 21.66
C PHE A 140 -15.91 12.47 21.71
N LEU A 141 -16.30 13.29 20.72
CA LEU A 141 -16.14 14.75 20.75
C LEU A 141 -17.11 15.43 21.75
N HIS A 142 -18.30 14.87 21.99
CA HIS A 142 -19.25 15.38 22.98
C HIS A 142 -19.05 14.87 24.42
N LYS A 143 -18.10 13.96 24.67
CA LYS A 143 -17.80 13.44 26.02
C LYS A 143 -17.07 14.44 26.93
N PHE A 144 -16.98 15.70 26.48
CA PHE A 144 -16.54 16.87 27.25
C PHE A 144 -17.64 17.58 28.04
N GLY A 145 -18.85 17.01 28.20
CA GLY A 145 -19.73 17.42 29.30
C GLY A 145 -21.23 17.42 28.98
N ALA A 146 -21.87 16.26 29.08
CA ALA A 146 -23.32 16.18 29.35
C ALA A 146 -23.70 14.77 29.78
N VAL A 147 -24.40 14.67 30.92
CA VAL A 147 -24.94 13.43 31.49
C VAL A 147 -26.14 12.98 30.64
N LYS A 148 -26.13 11.73 30.19
CA LYS A 148 -27.24 11.15 29.39
C LYS A 148 -28.38 10.62 30.27
N THR A 149 -29.61 10.85 29.82
CA THR A 149 -30.86 10.45 30.50
C THR A 149 -31.11 8.93 30.38
N LYS A 150 -31.99 8.41 31.25
CA LYS A 150 -32.25 6.96 31.41
C LYS A 150 -32.94 6.33 30.18
N GLU A 151 -33.82 7.07 29.51
CA GLU A 151 -34.51 6.62 28.27
C GLU A 151 -33.56 6.50 27.06
N GLU A 152 -32.53 7.35 26.99
CA GLU A 152 -31.51 7.27 25.95
C GLU A 152 -30.68 5.98 26.08
N LYS A 153 -30.47 5.47 27.30
CA LYS A 153 -29.77 4.20 27.53
C LYS A 153 -30.56 2.98 27.06
N GLU A 154 -31.88 2.97 27.24
CA GLU A 154 -32.72 1.83 26.82
C GLU A 154 -32.91 1.76 25.31
N SER A 155 -33.08 2.90 24.64
CA SER A 155 -33.17 2.95 23.17
C SER A 155 -31.87 2.48 22.50
N ILE A 156 -30.70 2.86 23.05
CA ILE A 156 -29.39 2.36 22.60
C ILE A 156 -29.27 0.85 22.78
N LYS A 157 -29.80 0.28 23.88
CA LYS A 157 -29.75 -1.17 24.12
C LYS A 157 -30.52 -1.97 23.06
N ARG A 158 -31.73 -1.54 22.72
CA ARG A 158 -32.57 -2.22 21.70
C ARG A 158 -31.97 -2.14 20.29
N ILE A 159 -31.33 -1.02 19.96
CA ILE A 159 -30.62 -0.86 18.67
C ILE A 159 -29.43 -1.81 18.61
N LYS A 160 -28.62 -1.89 19.69
CA LYS A 160 -27.48 -2.82 19.76
C LYS A 160 -27.90 -4.28 19.58
N GLU A 161 -28.95 -4.73 20.26
CA GLU A 161 -29.44 -6.11 20.14
C GLU A 161 -29.92 -6.46 18.72
N THR A 162 -30.48 -5.49 18.00
CA THR A 162 -30.95 -5.69 16.62
C THR A 162 -29.79 -5.70 15.62
N GLU A 163 -28.80 -4.83 15.82
CA GLU A 163 -27.57 -4.81 15.01
C GLU A 163 -26.73 -6.06 15.23
N GLU A 164 -26.58 -6.51 16.47
CA GLU A 164 -25.87 -7.76 16.79
C GLU A 164 -26.50 -8.96 16.09
N LYS A 165 -27.84 -9.07 16.07
CA LYS A 165 -28.52 -10.15 15.32
C LYS A 165 -28.26 -10.10 13.82
N LYS A 166 -28.25 -8.92 13.21
CA LYS A 166 -27.93 -8.75 11.78
C LYS A 166 -26.48 -9.11 11.47
N ILE A 167 -25.54 -8.71 12.34
CA ILE A 167 -24.12 -9.02 12.20
C ILE A 167 -23.89 -10.53 12.29
N VAL A 168 -24.52 -11.21 13.26
CA VAL A 168 -24.42 -12.68 13.42
C VAL A 168 -24.97 -13.42 12.20
N GLU A 169 -26.09 -12.98 11.64
CA GLU A 169 -26.66 -13.61 10.44
C GLU A 169 -25.78 -13.41 9.20
N GLU A 170 -25.23 -12.20 9.02
CA GLU A 170 -24.31 -11.93 7.90
C GLU A 170 -22.99 -12.69 8.04
N GLU A 171 -22.47 -12.83 9.26
CA GLU A 171 -21.26 -13.60 9.55
C GLU A 171 -21.47 -15.10 9.28
N LYS A 172 -22.64 -15.64 9.62
CA LYS A 172 -23.01 -17.03 9.30
C LYS A 172 -23.04 -17.27 7.79
N LYS A 173 -23.64 -16.36 7.00
CA LYS A 173 -23.65 -16.45 5.53
C LYS A 173 -22.24 -16.38 4.93
N ARG A 174 -21.38 -15.52 5.47
CA ARG A 174 -19.97 -15.41 5.04
C ARG A 174 -19.17 -16.66 5.35
N LEU A 175 -19.34 -17.25 6.53
CA LEU A 175 -18.67 -18.50 6.90
C LEU A 175 -19.09 -19.66 5.99
N GLU A 176 -20.35 -19.71 5.59
CA GLU A 176 -20.86 -20.72 4.66
C GLU A 176 -20.28 -20.56 3.25
N GLU A 177 -20.18 -19.32 2.75
CA GLU A 177 -19.53 -19.03 1.47
C GLU A 177 -18.03 -19.34 1.50
N GLU A 178 -17.34 -19.07 2.61
CA GLU A 178 -15.93 -19.37 2.79
C GLU A 178 -15.65 -20.88 2.82
N LYS A 179 -16.49 -21.67 3.51
CA LYS A 179 -16.44 -23.13 3.46
C LYS A 179 -16.62 -23.67 2.04
N LYS A 180 -17.52 -23.07 1.25
CA LYS A 180 -17.74 -23.46 -0.15
C LYS A 180 -16.49 -23.19 -1.02
N LYS A 181 -15.87 -22.01 -0.87
CA LYS A 181 -14.62 -21.66 -1.58
C LYS A 181 -13.44 -22.53 -1.16
N GLU A 182 -13.33 -22.89 0.12
CA GLU A 182 -12.28 -23.78 0.60
C GLU A 182 -12.42 -25.19 -0.01
N LEU A 183 -13.66 -25.69 -0.13
CA LEU A 183 -13.94 -26.97 -0.78
C LEU A 183 -13.56 -26.96 -2.26
N GLU A 184 -13.85 -25.87 -2.98
CA GLU A 184 -13.43 -25.69 -4.39
C GLU A 184 -11.90 -25.67 -4.53
N ARG A 185 -11.19 -24.91 -3.68
CA ARG A 185 -9.71 -24.88 -3.68
C ARG A 185 -9.10 -26.26 -3.40
N LYS A 186 -9.68 -27.03 -2.48
CA LYS A 186 -9.25 -28.41 -2.19
C LYS A 186 -9.44 -29.32 -3.41
N LYS A 187 -10.50 -29.13 -4.21
CA LYS A 187 -10.70 -29.87 -5.47
C LYS A 187 -9.66 -29.49 -6.52
N GLU A 188 -9.38 -28.20 -6.71
CA GLU A 188 -8.37 -27.70 -7.64
C GLU A 188 -6.95 -28.19 -7.28
N LEU A 189 -6.60 -28.17 -6.00
CA LEU A 189 -5.30 -28.69 -5.53
C LEU A 189 -5.14 -30.17 -5.83
N LYS A 190 -6.17 -30.99 -5.56
CA LYS A 190 -6.15 -32.42 -5.91
C LYS A 190 -6.03 -32.65 -7.42
N GLN A 191 -6.64 -31.81 -8.25
CA GLN A 191 -6.47 -31.89 -9.71
C GLN A 191 -5.04 -31.51 -10.13
N ARG A 192 -4.47 -30.44 -9.56
CA ARG A 192 -3.08 -30.03 -9.83
C ARG A 192 -2.07 -31.08 -9.40
N GLU A 193 -2.27 -31.73 -8.25
CA GLU A 193 -1.40 -32.83 -7.81
C GLU A 193 -1.43 -34.01 -8.77
N LYS A 194 -2.60 -34.36 -9.33
CA LYS A 194 -2.72 -35.39 -10.37
C LYS A 194 -1.95 -35.01 -11.63
N PHE A 195 -2.08 -33.76 -12.11
CA PHE A 195 -1.32 -33.25 -13.25
C PHE A 195 0.20 -33.17 -12.98
N SER A 196 0.61 -32.78 -11.77
CA SER A 196 2.03 -32.70 -11.41
C SER A 196 2.68 -34.07 -11.32
N LYS A 197 1.94 -35.13 -10.95
CA LYS A 197 2.45 -36.50 -10.97
C LYS A 197 2.64 -37.01 -12.40
N GLN A 198 1.79 -36.61 -13.34
CA GLN A 198 1.98 -36.92 -14.77
C GLN A 198 3.13 -36.12 -15.41
N ASN A 199 3.31 -34.84 -15.06
CA ASN A 199 4.36 -33.99 -15.66
C ASN A 199 5.74 -34.08 -14.96
N GLY A 200 5.83 -34.77 -13.82
CA GLY A 200 7.09 -34.96 -13.08
C GLY A 200 8.12 -35.80 -13.86
N GLU A 201 7.66 -36.73 -14.69
CA GLU A 201 8.52 -37.57 -15.52
C GLU A 201 9.19 -36.77 -16.66
N ASP A 202 8.50 -35.76 -17.21
CA ASP A 202 9.04 -34.93 -18.28
C ASP A 202 10.04 -33.87 -17.78
N LYS A 203 9.88 -33.41 -16.53
CA LYS A 203 10.79 -32.42 -15.94
C LYS A 203 12.17 -33.01 -15.66
N ASN A 204 12.21 -34.27 -15.20
CA ASN A 204 13.47 -34.99 -14.98
C ASN A 204 14.21 -35.24 -16.31
N LYS A 205 13.48 -35.60 -17.39
CA LYS A 205 14.06 -35.74 -18.74
C LYS A 205 14.66 -34.43 -19.25
N LEU A 206 13.98 -33.30 -19.06
CA LEU A 206 14.47 -32.00 -19.51
C LEU A 206 15.73 -31.52 -18.76
N GLU A 207 15.79 -31.78 -17.45
CA GLU A 207 16.95 -31.43 -16.62
C GLU A 207 18.18 -32.27 -16.99
N GLU A 208 17.98 -33.54 -17.32
CA GLU A 208 19.03 -34.43 -17.81
C GLU A 208 19.58 -33.99 -19.19
N ILE A 209 18.69 -33.61 -20.12
CA ILE A 209 19.09 -33.06 -21.43
C ILE A 209 19.91 -31.76 -21.27
N MET A 210 19.50 -30.87 -20.36
CA MET A 210 20.25 -29.63 -20.11
C MET A 210 21.63 -29.89 -19.49
N ARG A 211 21.75 -30.92 -18.63
CA ARG A 211 23.03 -31.31 -18.03
C ARG A 211 23.99 -31.90 -19.06
N GLN A 212 23.49 -32.74 -19.96
CA GLN A 212 24.28 -33.29 -21.07
C GLN A 212 24.81 -32.19 -21.99
N ARG A 213 23.96 -31.22 -22.38
CA ARG A 213 24.39 -30.07 -23.20
C ARG A 213 25.47 -29.20 -22.54
N LYS A 214 25.42 -29.01 -21.22
CA LYS A 214 26.45 -28.28 -20.48
C LYS A 214 27.79 -29.02 -20.48
N LEU A 215 27.76 -30.36 -20.36
CA LEU A 215 28.96 -31.19 -20.40
C LEU A 215 29.59 -31.23 -21.80
N GLU A 216 28.79 -31.28 -22.86
CA GLU A 216 29.29 -31.20 -24.24
C GLU A 216 29.88 -29.83 -24.57
N LYS A 217 29.26 -28.75 -24.08
CA LYS A 217 29.76 -27.38 -24.28
C LYS A 217 31.04 -27.09 -23.50
N ALA A 218 31.26 -27.78 -22.38
CA ALA A 218 32.51 -27.70 -21.63
C ALA A 218 33.66 -28.46 -22.32
N LYS A 219 33.36 -29.50 -23.12
CA LYS A 219 34.37 -30.25 -23.88
C LYS A 219 34.87 -29.55 -25.15
N THR A 220 34.18 -28.50 -25.61
CA THR A 220 34.46 -27.79 -26.87
C THR A 220 35.08 -26.40 -26.67
N LEU A 221 35.31 -25.96 -25.43
CA LEU A 221 35.99 -24.70 -25.16
C LEU A 221 37.50 -24.94 -25.09
N GLU A 222 38.16 -24.80 -26.25
CA GLU A 222 39.61 -24.65 -26.28
C GLU A 222 40.03 -23.41 -25.46
N PRO A 223 41.11 -23.50 -24.67
CA PRO A 223 41.62 -22.37 -23.91
C PRO A 223 42.19 -21.33 -24.89
N VAL A 224 41.49 -20.21 -25.03
CA VAL A 224 41.95 -19.06 -25.83
C VAL A 224 43.13 -18.39 -25.11
N PRO A 225 44.33 -18.29 -25.73
CA PRO A 225 45.45 -17.58 -25.15
C PRO A 225 45.45 -16.08 -25.54
N GLY A 226 45.76 -15.20 -24.58
CA GLY A 226 46.01 -13.75 -24.78
C GLY A 226 44.79 -12.86 -24.54
N VAL A 227 44.55 -12.30 -23.34
CA VAL A 227 45.09 -11.06 -22.75
C VAL A 227 44.82 -9.81 -23.60
N GLU A 228 43.80 -9.03 -23.21
CA GLU A 228 43.77 -7.56 -23.31
C GLU A 228 42.68 -6.98 -22.38
N GLY A 229 43.11 -6.35 -21.28
CA GLY A 229 42.37 -5.36 -20.48
C GLY A 229 41.01 -5.75 -19.88
N LYS A 230 40.95 -6.69 -18.92
CA LYS A 230 39.80 -6.76 -18.00
C LYS A 230 39.80 -5.51 -17.12
N THR A 231 39.16 -4.43 -17.54
CA THR A 231 38.84 -3.32 -16.64
C THR A 231 38.06 -3.91 -15.48
N ASP A 232 38.58 -3.76 -14.26
CA ASP A 232 37.91 -4.28 -13.08
C ASP A 232 36.52 -3.63 -12.99
N LYS A 233 35.47 -4.45 -13.12
CA LYS A 233 34.08 -3.97 -13.09
C LYS A 233 33.78 -3.24 -11.77
N ILE A 234 34.48 -3.59 -10.68
CA ILE A 234 34.40 -2.90 -9.40
C ILE A 234 34.95 -1.48 -9.52
N GLU A 235 36.12 -1.32 -10.14
CA GLU A 235 36.73 0.00 -10.37
C GLU A 235 35.85 0.88 -11.27
N LEU A 236 35.24 0.29 -12.29
CA LEU A 236 34.28 1.00 -13.16
C LEU A 236 33.04 1.48 -12.38
N ILE A 237 32.51 0.66 -11.47
CA ILE A 237 31.40 1.07 -10.58
C ILE A 237 31.84 2.25 -9.72
N LYS A 238 33.01 2.18 -9.06
CA LYS A 238 33.51 3.25 -8.18
C LYS A 238 33.66 4.57 -8.94
N LYS A 239 34.29 4.55 -10.12
CA LYS A 239 34.42 5.73 -10.99
C LYS A 239 33.07 6.34 -11.36
N LYS A 240 32.06 5.50 -11.64
CA LYS A 240 30.70 5.96 -11.95
C LYS A 240 30.00 6.55 -10.71
N ILE A 241 30.25 6.02 -9.52
CA ILE A 241 29.72 6.58 -8.27
C ILE A 241 30.25 8.01 -8.08
N ASP A 242 31.55 8.22 -8.21
CA ASP A 242 32.16 9.55 -8.09
C ASP A 242 31.61 10.53 -9.14
N GLY A 243 31.46 10.07 -10.38
CA GLY A 243 30.83 10.87 -11.44
C GLY A 243 29.37 11.24 -11.13
N ALA A 244 28.59 10.31 -10.58
CA ALA A 244 27.22 10.59 -10.15
C ALA A 244 27.17 11.59 -8.99
N LYS A 245 28.12 11.50 -8.05
CA LYS A 245 28.26 12.48 -6.95
C LYS A 245 28.60 13.86 -7.46
N ALA A 246 29.54 13.98 -8.40
CA ALA A 246 29.85 15.26 -9.05
C ALA A 246 28.62 15.89 -9.73
N MET A 247 27.88 15.11 -10.53
CA MET A 247 26.64 15.58 -11.17
C MET A 247 25.60 16.05 -10.15
N MET A 248 25.51 15.38 -8.99
CA MET A 248 24.63 15.81 -7.90
C MET A 248 25.07 17.13 -7.26
N HIS A 249 26.37 17.44 -7.21
CA HIS A 249 26.87 18.75 -6.74
C HIS A 249 26.57 19.85 -7.75
N GLU A 250 26.62 19.55 -9.04
CA GLU A 250 26.26 20.46 -10.14
C GLU A 250 24.74 20.61 -10.35
N LEU A 251 23.91 20.07 -9.45
CA LEU A 251 22.43 20.02 -9.56
C LEU A 251 21.90 19.30 -10.83
N ASN A 252 22.75 18.53 -11.52
CA ASN A 252 22.36 17.69 -12.65
C ASN A 252 21.79 16.34 -12.18
N LEU A 253 20.61 16.39 -11.55
CA LEU A 253 19.98 15.22 -10.92
C LEU A 253 19.57 14.13 -11.94
N ASP A 254 19.18 14.53 -13.15
CA ASP A 254 18.84 13.58 -14.23
C ASP A 254 20.06 12.84 -14.77
N GLY A 255 21.21 13.51 -14.87
CA GLY A 255 22.51 12.88 -15.16
C GLY A 255 22.87 11.84 -14.11
N ALA A 256 22.84 12.23 -12.83
CA ALA A 256 23.16 11.32 -11.72
C ALA A 256 22.24 10.09 -11.67
N LYS A 257 20.94 10.27 -11.96
CA LYS A 257 19.97 9.17 -12.03
C LYS A 257 20.26 8.18 -13.18
N ARG A 258 20.66 8.68 -14.35
CA ARG A 258 21.07 7.82 -15.49
C ARG A 258 22.31 7.01 -15.12
N THR A 259 23.33 7.65 -14.56
CA THR A 259 24.56 6.99 -14.09
C THR A 259 24.29 5.91 -13.04
N TYR A 260 23.42 6.19 -12.06
CA TYR A 260 22.98 5.18 -11.08
C TYR A 260 22.38 3.93 -11.75
N THR A 261 21.54 4.12 -12.77
CA THR A 261 20.92 3.01 -13.49
C THR A 261 21.95 2.13 -14.20
N GLU A 262 23.02 2.73 -14.73
CA GLU A 262 24.14 2.00 -15.33
C GLU A 262 24.95 1.23 -14.30
N ILE A 263 25.19 1.81 -13.12
CA ILE A 263 25.86 1.14 -12.00
C ILE A 263 25.11 -0.15 -11.62
N ILE A 264 23.78 -0.08 -11.51
CA ILE A 264 22.96 -1.25 -11.17
C ILE A 264 23.07 -2.35 -12.23
N LYS A 265 23.15 -2.00 -13.52
CA LYS A 265 23.35 -3.00 -14.59
C LYS A 265 24.69 -3.73 -14.46
N ILE A 266 25.77 -2.99 -14.14
CA ILE A 266 27.09 -3.59 -13.93
C ILE A 266 27.08 -4.47 -12.68
N TYR A 267 26.50 -3.99 -11.57
CA TYR A 267 26.38 -4.70 -10.31
C TYR A 267 25.68 -6.06 -10.45
N ILE A 268 24.58 -6.13 -11.21
CA ILE A 268 23.86 -7.40 -11.46
C ILE A 268 24.73 -8.42 -12.21
N SER A 269 25.73 -7.96 -12.97
CA SER A 269 26.67 -8.81 -13.72
C SER A 269 27.92 -9.24 -12.92
N LEU A 270 28.06 -8.78 -11.67
CA LEU A 270 29.15 -9.16 -10.78
C LEU A 270 28.86 -10.49 -10.07
N GLU A 271 29.91 -11.19 -9.66
CA GLU A 271 29.75 -12.35 -8.77
C GLU A 271 29.34 -11.91 -7.35
N PRO A 272 28.68 -12.77 -6.55
CA PRO A 272 28.18 -12.41 -5.22
C PRO A 272 29.25 -11.82 -4.28
N ARG A 273 30.50 -12.30 -4.37
CA ARG A 273 31.62 -11.79 -3.57
C ARG A 273 31.99 -10.35 -3.95
N GLU A 274 31.97 -10.03 -5.23
CA GLU A 274 32.27 -8.69 -5.77
C GLU A 274 31.11 -7.73 -5.48
N GLN A 275 29.86 -8.20 -5.59
CA GLN A 275 28.66 -7.44 -5.22
C GLN A 275 28.74 -6.93 -3.78
N ALA A 276 29.12 -7.80 -2.83
CA ALA A 276 29.27 -7.42 -1.42
C ALA A 276 30.27 -6.26 -1.23
N GLY A 277 31.31 -6.17 -2.05
CA GLY A 277 32.35 -5.14 -1.95
C GLY A 277 31.91 -3.73 -2.37
N VAL A 278 30.84 -3.60 -3.16
CA VAL A 278 30.34 -2.29 -3.67
C VAL A 278 28.92 -1.97 -3.21
N TYR A 279 28.23 -2.92 -2.57
CA TYR A 279 26.82 -2.76 -2.20
C TYR A 279 26.57 -1.52 -1.33
N LYS A 280 27.42 -1.30 -0.33
CA LYS A 280 27.28 -0.17 0.59
C LYS A 280 27.38 1.18 -0.15
N ASP A 281 28.38 1.34 -1.01
CA ASP A 281 28.60 2.59 -1.76
C ASP A 281 27.43 2.90 -2.72
N ILE A 282 26.86 1.86 -3.35
CA ILE A 282 25.68 1.98 -4.22
C ILE A 282 24.45 2.42 -3.41
N MET A 283 24.26 1.84 -2.22
CA MET A 283 23.17 2.20 -1.32
C MET A 283 23.30 3.65 -0.82
N ASP A 284 24.49 4.07 -0.43
CA ASP A 284 24.76 5.44 0.01
C ASP A 284 24.46 6.43 -1.13
N LEU A 285 24.93 6.14 -2.35
CA LEU A 285 24.61 6.93 -3.55
C LEU A 285 23.10 7.04 -3.79
N TYR A 286 22.34 5.95 -3.60
CA TYR A 286 20.89 5.96 -3.76
C TYR A 286 20.21 6.93 -2.79
N TYR A 287 20.59 6.89 -1.52
CA TYR A 287 20.00 7.75 -0.49
C TYR A 287 20.39 9.22 -0.66
N GLU A 288 21.67 9.51 -0.93
CA GLU A 288 22.15 10.87 -1.22
C GLU A 288 21.35 11.50 -2.38
N ARG A 289 21.25 10.78 -3.50
CA ARG A 289 20.48 11.23 -4.68
C ARG A 289 19.01 11.47 -4.35
N LYS A 290 18.40 10.57 -3.60
CA LYS A 290 16.99 10.70 -3.19
C LYS A 290 16.75 11.90 -2.28
N ASN A 291 17.70 12.22 -1.40
CA ASN A 291 17.59 13.38 -0.53
C ASN A 291 17.75 14.69 -1.33
N LYS A 292 18.69 14.77 -2.28
CA LYS A 292 18.81 15.95 -3.16
C LYS A 292 17.59 16.16 -4.05
N GLU A 293 16.99 15.09 -4.59
CA GLU A 293 15.71 15.17 -5.31
C GLU A 293 14.57 15.76 -4.46
N LYS A 294 14.60 15.57 -3.13
CA LYS A 294 13.60 16.15 -2.23
C LYS A 294 13.84 17.64 -2.01
N VAL A 295 15.08 18.05 -1.76
CA VAL A 295 15.43 19.47 -1.53
C VAL A 295 15.08 20.32 -2.75
N ASN A 296 15.45 19.87 -3.95
CA ASN A 296 15.22 20.61 -5.21
C ASN A 296 13.75 20.69 -5.65
N ARG A 297 12.80 20.08 -4.92
CA ARG A 297 11.35 20.20 -5.20
C ARG A 297 10.66 21.26 -4.35
N VAL A 298 11.36 21.79 -3.34
CA VAL A 298 10.82 22.77 -2.39
C VAL A 298 11.13 24.20 -2.81
N GLU A 299 12.15 24.38 -3.67
CA GLU A 299 12.47 25.63 -4.38
C GLU A 299 11.68 25.75 -5.70
#